data_AF-G5DX35-F1
#
_entry.id   AF-G5DX35-F1
#
_cell.length_a   1.000
_cell.length_b   1.000
_cell.length_c   1.000
_cell.angle_alpha   90.00
_cell.angle_beta   90.00
_cell.angle_gamma   90.00
#
_symmetry.space_group_name_H-M   'P 1'
#
loop_
_entity.id
_entity.type
_entity.pdbx_description
1 polymer ?
#
loop_
_entity_poly.entity_id
_entity_poly.type
_entity_poly.pdbx_seq_one_letter_code
_entity_poly.pdbx_strand_id
1 'polypeptide(L)'
;DVGFDRSEMYSSSLGNTVEYYERHVFLCYKEPVDWPARLENSVDDPLPYFLSAAIKSRKDHLPLKTRLTIYGGSNGTEFTDGDVLIFPEMIKYKGLKESDVDGFVEDVLVQGKPWASGIPESLVGAYIFVCAHVSRDKRCGVCGPVLVEKFKEEIESKSL
;
A
#
# COMPACT_ATOMS: atom_id res chain seq x y z
N ASP A 1 -23.69 -15.06 3.67
CA ASP A 1 -22.43 -15.14 4.41
C ASP A 1 -21.34 -14.29 3.80
N VAL A 2 -20.46 -13.72 4.64
CA VAL A 2 -19.24 -13.04 4.23
C VAL A 2 -18.10 -13.74 4.96
N GLY A 3 -17.03 -14.11 4.26
CA GLY A 3 -15.89 -14.77 4.90
C GLY A 3 -15.40 -16.00 4.13
N PHE A 4 -14.66 -16.86 4.84
CA PHE A 4 -14.10 -18.10 4.30
C PHE A 4 -15.13 -19.22 4.16
N ASP A 5 -16.22 -19.19 4.92
CA ASP A 5 -17.23 -20.26 4.97
C ASP A 5 -18.37 -20.10 3.94
N ARG A 6 -18.27 -19.12 3.04
CA ARG A 6 -19.31 -18.89 2.03
C ARG A 6 -19.41 -20.06 1.05
N SER A 7 -20.63 -20.44 0.70
CA SER A 7 -20.94 -21.61 -0.15
C SER A 7 -20.25 -21.61 -1.51
N GLU A 8 -20.00 -20.43 -2.05
CA GLU A 8 -19.38 -20.20 -3.34
C GLU A 8 -17.84 -20.08 -3.27
N MET A 9 -17.23 -20.21 -2.09
CA MET A 9 -15.78 -20.26 -1.95
C MET A 9 -15.23 -21.40 -2.82
N TYR A 10 -14.26 -21.09 -3.69
CA TYR A 10 -13.67 -22.04 -4.66
C TYR A 10 -14.59 -22.50 -5.81
N SER A 11 -15.80 -21.95 -5.95
CA SER A 11 -16.74 -22.35 -7.02
C SER A 11 -16.52 -21.67 -8.38
N SER A 12 -15.71 -20.61 -8.44
CA SER A 12 -15.45 -19.83 -9.65
C SER A 12 -14.00 -19.31 -9.70
N SER A 13 -13.53 -18.99 -10.90
CA SER A 13 -12.27 -18.26 -11.08
C SER A 13 -12.35 -16.91 -10.37
N LEU A 14 -11.28 -16.51 -9.68
CA LEU A 14 -11.16 -15.18 -9.09
C LEU A 14 -11.38 -14.10 -10.17
N GLY A 15 -12.52 -13.43 -10.15
CA GLY A 15 -12.74 -12.23 -10.94
C GLY A 15 -11.94 -11.06 -10.37
N ASN A 16 -11.52 -10.12 -11.23
CA ASN A 16 -10.69 -8.97 -10.84
C ASN A 16 -9.36 -9.37 -10.18
N THR A 17 -8.69 -10.38 -10.74
CA THR A 17 -7.29 -10.67 -10.36
C THR A 17 -6.45 -9.42 -10.50
N VAL A 18 -5.53 -9.25 -9.56
CA VAL A 18 -4.52 -8.21 -9.60
C VAL A 18 -3.80 -8.27 -10.95
N GLU A 19 -3.89 -7.19 -11.73
CA GLU A 19 -3.11 -7.09 -12.96
C GLU A 19 -1.61 -7.25 -12.67
N TYR A 20 -0.87 -7.79 -13.62
CA TYR A 20 0.59 -7.80 -13.56
C TYR A 20 1.13 -6.38 -13.36
N TYR A 21 2.11 -6.23 -12.46
CA TYR A 21 2.90 -5.03 -12.24
C TYR A 21 4.32 -5.45 -11.84
N GLU A 22 5.28 -4.56 -12.04
CA GLU A 22 6.71 -4.80 -11.80
C GLU A 22 7.19 -4.12 -10.53
N ARG A 23 6.57 -2.98 -10.17
CA ARG A 23 6.89 -2.21 -8.97
C ARG A 23 5.65 -1.99 -8.11
N HIS A 24 5.78 -2.18 -6.80
CA HIS A 24 4.73 -1.88 -5.82
C HIS A 24 5.17 -0.73 -4.93
N VAL A 25 4.43 0.37 -4.99
CA VAL A 25 4.58 1.53 -4.11
C VAL A 25 3.49 1.44 -3.03
N PHE A 26 3.90 1.45 -1.78
CA PHE A 26 3.01 1.49 -0.62
C PHE A 26 3.10 2.85 0.05
N LEU A 27 1.97 3.51 0.26
CA LEU A 27 1.87 4.76 1.02
C LEU A 27 1.27 4.46 2.40
N CYS A 28 1.96 4.85 3.46
CA CYS A 28 1.42 4.87 4.81
C CYS A 28 0.51 6.08 4.97
N TYR A 29 -0.77 5.88 5.29
CA TYR A 29 -1.70 7.01 5.43
C TYR A 29 -2.92 6.68 6.28
N LYS A 30 -3.06 7.34 7.43
CA LYS A 30 -4.18 7.20 8.37
C LYS A 30 -4.45 5.73 8.75
N GLU A 31 -5.51 5.53 9.52
CA GLU A 31 -5.97 4.19 9.91
C GLU A 31 -7.06 3.68 8.94
N PRO A 32 -7.09 2.38 8.61
CA PRO A 32 -8.05 1.83 7.64
C PRO A 32 -9.51 1.96 8.05
N VAL A 33 -9.79 2.18 9.33
CA VAL A 33 -11.14 2.36 9.88
C VAL A 33 -11.81 3.63 9.34
N ASP A 34 -11.02 4.66 9.02
CA ASP A 34 -11.51 5.97 8.56
C ASP A 34 -11.51 6.10 7.04
N TRP A 35 -11.06 5.07 6.31
CA TRP A 35 -10.88 5.19 4.87
C TRP A 35 -12.20 5.08 4.09
N PRO A 36 -12.42 5.96 3.09
CA PRO A 36 -13.49 5.78 2.14
C PRO A 36 -13.18 4.59 1.23
N ALA A 37 -14.22 4.06 0.59
CA ALA A 37 -14.12 2.89 -0.28
C ALA A 37 -13.07 3.05 -1.38
N ARG A 38 -12.74 4.27 -1.81
CA ARG A 38 -11.69 4.57 -2.80
C ARG A 38 -10.78 5.72 -2.38
N LEU A 39 -9.98 5.51 -1.33
CA LEU A 39 -9.05 6.49 -0.78
C LEU A 39 -8.15 7.19 -1.82
N GLU A 40 -7.64 6.46 -2.81
CA GLU A 40 -6.80 6.99 -3.89
C GLU A 40 -7.51 7.98 -4.84
N ASN A 41 -8.83 8.15 -4.68
CA ASN A 41 -9.64 9.11 -5.42
C ASN A 41 -10.37 10.09 -4.48
N SER A 42 -10.02 10.10 -3.18
CA SER A 42 -10.66 10.94 -2.18
C SER A 42 -10.02 12.32 -2.15
N VAL A 43 -10.79 13.36 -2.48
CA VAL A 43 -10.31 14.75 -2.44
C VAL A 43 -10.09 15.26 -1.02
N ASP A 44 -10.72 14.63 -0.02
CA ASP A 44 -10.55 14.93 1.40
C ASP A 44 -9.26 14.30 1.98
N ASP A 45 -8.60 13.44 1.19
CA ASP A 45 -7.34 12.77 1.52
C ASP A 45 -6.28 13.13 0.47
N PRO A 46 -5.73 14.37 0.55
CA PRO A 46 -5.00 14.97 -0.56
C PRO A 46 -3.72 14.22 -0.92
N LEU A 47 -2.97 13.70 0.06
CA LEU A 47 -1.73 12.97 -0.22
C LEU A 47 -1.95 11.69 -1.04
N PRO A 48 -2.82 10.73 -0.65
CA PRO A 48 -3.17 9.58 -1.49
C PRO A 48 -3.70 9.98 -2.87
N TYR A 49 -4.53 11.02 -2.94
CA TYR A 49 -5.11 11.51 -4.18
C TYR A 49 -4.03 12.05 -5.13
N PHE A 50 -3.17 12.96 -4.66
CA PHE A 50 -2.11 13.55 -5.48
C PHE A 50 -1.09 12.52 -5.92
N LEU A 51 -0.67 11.60 -5.04
CA LEU A 51 0.27 10.54 -5.42
C LEU A 51 -0.33 9.60 -6.49
N SER A 52 -1.59 9.20 -6.32
CA SER A 52 -2.35 8.42 -7.30
C SER A 52 -2.43 9.14 -8.65
N ALA A 53 -2.78 10.43 -8.64
CA ALA A 53 -2.88 11.24 -9.85
C ALA A 53 -1.52 11.42 -10.55
N ALA A 54 -0.47 11.70 -9.79
CA ALA A 54 0.88 11.92 -10.29
C ALA A 54 1.50 10.67 -10.94
N ILE A 55 1.25 9.48 -10.37
CA ILE A 55 1.68 8.20 -10.96
C ILE A 55 0.88 7.93 -12.24
N LYS A 56 -0.44 8.17 -12.24
CA LYS A 56 -1.30 7.95 -13.42
C LYS A 56 -0.93 8.89 -14.58
N SER A 57 -0.65 10.16 -14.31
CA SER A 57 -0.32 11.15 -15.36
C SER A 57 1.01 10.88 -16.03
N ARG A 58 1.93 10.19 -15.35
CA ARG A 58 3.27 9.85 -15.85
C ARG A 58 3.41 8.38 -16.25
N LYS A 59 2.30 7.64 -16.37
CA LYS A 59 2.29 6.18 -16.60
C LYS A 59 3.19 5.75 -17.76
N ASP A 60 3.20 6.50 -18.86
CA ASP A 60 3.98 6.17 -20.07
C ASP A 60 5.48 6.51 -19.95
N HIS A 61 5.85 7.26 -18.90
CA HIS A 61 7.24 7.59 -18.57
C HIS A 61 7.80 6.74 -17.44
N LEU A 62 6.99 5.90 -16.79
CA LEU A 62 7.46 5.00 -15.75
C LEU A 62 8.25 3.85 -16.39
N PRO A 63 9.49 3.59 -15.95
CA PRO A 63 10.31 2.49 -16.47
C PRO A 63 9.75 1.12 -16.08
N LEU A 64 8.95 1.04 -15.01
CA LEU A 64 8.33 -0.18 -14.50
C LEU A 64 6.82 0.04 -14.33
N LYS A 65 6.00 -0.96 -14.72
CA LYS A 65 4.57 -0.92 -14.45
C LYS A 65 4.34 -0.86 -12.94
N THR A 66 3.94 0.31 -12.45
CA THR A 66 3.89 0.63 -11.01
C THR A 66 2.47 0.55 -10.47
N ARG A 67 2.30 -0.14 -9.34
CA ARG A 67 1.05 -0.21 -8.58
C ARG A 67 1.18 0.59 -7.29
N LEU A 68 0.23 1.49 -7.04
CA LEU A 68 0.09 2.15 -5.73
C LEU A 68 -0.86 1.35 -4.82
N THR A 69 -0.54 1.26 -3.53
CA THR A 69 -1.43 0.73 -2.50
C THR A 69 -1.26 1.56 -1.23
N ILE A 70 -2.36 1.85 -0.55
CA ILE A 70 -2.33 2.52 0.74
C ILE A 70 -2.40 1.46 1.84
N TYR A 71 -1.55 1.58 2.85
CA TYR A 71 -1.59 0.76 4.06
C TYR A 71 -1.71 1.66 5.30
N GLY A 72 -2.34 1.12 6.34
CA GLY A 72 -2.50 1.83 7.61
C GLY A 72 -1.19 1.80 8.39
N GLY A 73 -0.78 2.95 8.92
CA GLY A 73 0.34 3.00 9.86
C GLY A 73 -0.03 2.25 11.15
N SER A 74 0.89 1.50 11.74
CA SER A 74 0.65 0.92 13.06
C SER A 74 0.85 2.00 14.14
N ASN A 75 -0.08 2.12 15.08
CA ASN A 75 0.13 2.87 16.33
C ASN A 75 1.32 2.28 17.12
N GLY A 76 2.55 2.73 16.83
CA GLY A 76 3.76 2.22 17.47
C GLY A 76 5.01 2.16 16.58
N THR A 77 5.56 3.33 16.21
CA THR A 77 7.01 3.62 16.09
C THR A 77 7.87 3.17 14.89
N GLU A 78 7.41 2.43 13.88
CA GLU A 78 8.24 2.23 12.65
C GLU A 78 7.75 2.99 11.41
N PHE A 79 6.44 3.01 11.14
CA PHE A 79 5.87 3.64 9.94
C PHE A 79 4.92 4.77 10.32
N THR A 80 5.10 5.92 9.69
CA THR A 80 4.30 7.13 9.93
C THR A 80 3.64 7.61 8.65
N ASP A 81 2.57 8.40 8.79
CA ASP A 81 1.88 9.01 7.64
C ASP A 81 2.84 9.73 6.70
N GLY A 82 2.70 9.44 5.41
CA GLY A 82 3.59 9.91 4.35
C GLY A 82 4.81 9.02 4.11
N ASP A 83 5.05 7.98 4.91
CA ASP A 83 6.08 7.00 4.57
C ASP A 83 5.71 6.26 3.27
N VAL A 84 6.69 6.11 2.38
CA VAL A 84 6.53 5.42 1.10
C VAL A 84 7.50 4.25 1.02
N LEU A 85 6.98 3.05 0.82
CA LEU A 85 7.77 1.83 0.63
C LEU A 85 7.75 1.44 -0.85
N ILE A 86 8.89 1.00 -1.38
CA ILE A 86 9.03 0.65 -2.80
C ILE A 86 9.62 -0.76 -2.90
N PHE A 87 8.89 -1.65 -3.56
CA PHE A 87 9.29 -3.02 -3.87
C PHE A 87 9.36 -3.22 -5.39
N PRO A 88 10.33 -4.01 -5.91
CA PRO A 88 11.27 -4.87 -5.17
C PRO A 88 12.53 -4.15 -4.66
N GLU A 89 12.63 -2.83 -4.81
CA GLU A 89 13.82 -2.05 -4.43
C GLU A 89 14.16 -2.12 -2.93
N MET A 90 13.21 -2.50 -2.07
CA MET A 90 13.38 -2.57 -0.62
C MET A 90 13.81 -1.23 -0.03
N ILE A 91 13.18 -0.14 -0.48
CA ILE A 91 13.49 1.23 -0.04
C ILE A 91 12.27 1.84 0.64
N LYS A 92 12.54 2.61 1.69
CA LYS A 92 11.61 3.49 2.38
C LYS A 92 12.03 4.95 2.23
N TYR A 93 11.07 5.80 1.90
CA TYR A 93 11.17 7.25 2.08
C TYR A 93 10.23 7.67 3.20
N LYS A 94 10.65 8.66 4.00
CA LYS A 94 9.87 9.15 5.14
C LYS A 94 9.13 10.44 4.82
N GLY A 95 7.90 10.54 5.34
CA GLY A 95 7.16 11.80 5.44
C GLY A 95 6.98 12.56 4.12
N LEU A 96 6.62 11.86 3.03
CA LEU A 96 6.20 12.50 1.79
C LEU A 96 5.00 13.42 2.04
N LYS A 97 5.10 14.67 1.60
CA LYS A 97 4.02 15.67 1.70
C LYS A 97 3.39 15.91 0.33
N GLU A 98 2.18 16.47 0.34
CA GLU A 98 1.45 16.82 -0.89
C GLU A 98 2.28 17.72 -1.81
N SER A 99 2.98 18.70 -1.23
CA SER A 99 3.83 19.66 -1.96
C SER A 99 4.99 19.01 -2.70
N ASP A 100 5.41 17.83 -2.27
CA ASP A 100 6.61 17.16 -2.79
C ASP A 100 6.29 16.00 -3.75
N VAL A 101 5.00 15.65 -3.91
CA VAL A 101 4.57 14.49 -4.70
C VAL A 101 5.13 14.50 -6.11
N ASP A 102 5.05 15.64 -6.81
CA ASP A 102 5.50 15.71 -8.20
C ASP A 102 7.01 15.50 -8.33
N GLY A 103 7.80 16.12 -7.44
CA GLY A 103 9.25 15.92 -7.39
C GLY A 103 9.62 14.50 -7.02
N PHE A 104 8.92 13.89 -6.06
CA PHE A 104 9.13 12.50 -5.66
C PHE A 104 8.87 11.54 -6.82
N VAL A 105 7.73 11.67 -7.52
CA VAL A 105 7.39 10.78 -8.64
C VAL A 105 8.39 10.95 -9.79
N GLU A 106 8.81 12.18 -10.08
CA GLU A 106 9.80 12.46 -11.11
C GLU A 106 11.17 11.87 -10.76
N ASP A 107 11.74 12.23 -9.60
CA ASP A 107 13.07 11.79 -9.19
C ASP A 107 13.11 10.27 -9.02
N VAL A 108 12.19 9.71 -8.25
CA VAL A 108 12.26 8.32 -7.77
C VAL A 108 11.63 7.35 -8.76
N LEU A 109 10.41 7.62 -9.21
CA LEU A 109 9.64 6.63 -9.97
C LEU A 109 9.96 6.71 -11.47
N VAL A 110 10.14 7.91 -12.03
CA VAL A 110 10.47 8.12 -13.46
C VAL A 110 11.97 8.01 -13.69
N GLN A 111 12.79 8.79 -12.98
CA GLN A 111 14.23 8.86 -13.23
C GLN A 111 15.06 7.81 -12.49
N GLY A 112 14.50 7.13 -11.48
CA GLY A 112 15.23 6.14 -10.68
C GLY A 112 16.37 6.73 -9.84
N LYS A 113 16.28 8.01 -9.49
CA LYS A 113 17.25 8.74 -8.68
C LYS A 113 16.74 8.89 -7.23
N PRO A 114 17.65 9.09 -6.26
CA PRO A 114 17.23 9.48 -4.92
C PRO A 114 16.42 10.78 -4.96
N TRP A 115 15.31 10.81 -4.20
CA TRP A 115 14.50 12.01 -4.05
C TRP A 115 15.33 13.16 -3.48
N ALA A 116 15.27 14.35 -4.10
CA ALA A 116 16.06 15.49 -3.67
C ALA A 116 15.80 15.94 -2.21
N SER A 117 14.57 15.77 -1.72
CA SER A 117 14.15 16.24 -0.40
C SER A 117 14.12 15.13 0.67
N GLY A 118 14.52 13.89 0.34
CA GLY A 118 14.43 12.77 1.26
C GLY A 118 15.56 11.75 1.10
N ILE A 119 15.96 11.13 2.21
CA ILE A 119 17.00 10.11 2.21
C ILE A 119 16.33 8.73 2.14
N PRO A 120 16.71 7.86 1.18
CA PRO A 120 16.22 6.50 1.14
C PRO A 120 16.79 5.69 2.30
N GLU A 121 15.92 4.93 2.98
CA GLU A 121 16.29 3.93 3.98
C GLU A 121 16.10 2.53 3.40
N SER A 122 17.04 1.61 3.67
CA SER A 122 16.87 0.21 3.29
C SER A 122 15.89 -0.50 4.21
N LEU A 123 14.90 -1.17 3.62
CA LEU A 123 14.01 -2.09 4.30
C LEU A 123 14.70 -3.44 4.48
N VAL A 124 14.54 -4.04 5.66
CA VAL A 124 15.20 -5.31 6.02
C VAL A 124 14.14 -6.29 6.50
N GLY A 125 14.21 -7.53 6.01
CA GLY A 125 13.29 -8.60 6.41
C GLY A 125 12.17 -8.84 5.40
N ALA A 126 11.07 -9.40 5.89
CA ALA A 126 9.91 -9.76 5.09
C ALA A 126 8.70 -8.93 5.50
N TYR A 127 7.90 -8.51 4.52
CA TYR A 127 6.73 -7.67 4.74
C TYR A 127 5.48 -8.37 4.22
N ILE A 128 4.48 -8.50 5.08
CA ILE A 128 3.19 -9.12 4.76
C ILE A 128 2.11 -8.04 4.84
N PHE A 129 1.49 -7.73 3.70
CA PHE A 129 0.39 -6.77 3.63
C PHE A 129 -0.94 -7.50 3.46
N VAL A 130 -1.85 -7.32 4.42
CA VAL A 130 -3.17 -7.93 4.41
C VAL A 130 -4.23 -6.83 4.28
N CYS A 131 -5.08 -6.93 3.26
CA CYS A 131 -6.18 -6.00 3.11
C CYS A 131 -7.26 -6.29 4.17
N ALA A 132 -7.50 -5.32 5.05
CA ALA A 132 -8.61 -5.31 6.01
C ALA A 132 -9.63 -4.19 5.71
N HIS A 133 -9.60 -3.63 4.50
CA HIS A 133 -10.37 -2.44 4.13
C HIS A 133 -11.85 -2.77 3.90
N VAL A 134 -12.66 -2.63 4.95
CA VAL A 134 -14.09 -2.99 4.96
C VAL A 134 -14.95 -2.20 3.98
N SER A 135 -14.70 -0.90 3.84
CA SER A 135 -15.51 -0.02 2.97
C SER A 135 -15.24 -0.28 1.49
N ARG A 136 -14.05 -0.78 1.13
CA ARG A 136 -13.72 -1.28 -0.23
C ARG A 136 -14.40 -2.61 -0.52
N ASP A 137 -14.21 -3.59 0.37
CA ASP A 137 -14.72 -4.95 0.21
C ASP A 137 -15.01 -5.56 1.59
N LYS A 138 -16.29 -5.88 1.83
CA LYS A 138 -16.75 -6.48 3.09
C LYS A 138 -16.01 -7.77 3.42
N ARG A 139 -15.58 -8.55 2.41
CA ARG A 139 -14.82 -9.79 2.62
C ARG A 139 -13.45 -9.49 3.22
N CYS A 140 -12.76 -8.45 2.75
CA CYS A 140 -11.50 -8.01 3.32
C CYS A 140 -11.68 -7.54 4.76
N GLY A 141 -12.75 -6.79 5.05
CA GLY A 141 -13.06 -6.33 6.40
C GLY A 141 -13.33 -7.46 7.41
N VAL A 142 -13.82 -8.63 6.96
CA VAL A 142 -14.08 -9.80 7.82
C VAL A 142 -12.87 -10.73 7.87
N CYS A 143 -12.32 -11.12 6.72
CA CYS A 143 -11.21 -12.08 6.63
C CYS A 143 -9.85 -11.47 7.03
N GLY A 144 -9.62 -10.21 6.67
CA GLY A 144 -8.33 -9.54 6.82
C GLY A 144 -7.84 -9.47 8.27
N PRO A 145 -8.66 -8.98 9.22
CA PRO A 145 -8.27 -8.93 10.63
C PRO A 145 -7.88 -10.29 11.22
N VAL A 146 -8.66 -11.34 10.92
CA VAL A 146 -8.39 -12.71 11.38
C VAL A 146 -7.06 -13.23 10.83
N LEU A 147 -6.75 -12.94 9.56
CA LEU A 147 -5.45 -13.29 8.97
C LEU A 147 -4.30 -12.54 9.64
N VAL A 148 -4.45 -11.24 9.91
CA VAL A 148 -3.41 -10.44 10.59
C VAL A 148 -3.14 -10.99 11.98
N GLU A 149 -4.17 -11.28 12.76
CA GLU A 149 -4.05 -11.89 14.08
C GLU A 149 -3.32 -13.23 14.00
N LYS A 150 -3.73 -14.11 13.08
CA LYS A 150 -3.08 -15.40 12.90
C LYS A 150 -1.61 -15.29 12.48
N PHE A 151 -1.27 -14.33 11.62
CA PHE A 151 0.13 -14.08 11.26
C PHE A 151 0.95 -13.64 12.46
N LYS A 152 0.42 -12.74 13.30
CA LYS A 152 1.11 -12.30 14.52
C LYS A 152 1.38 -13.46 15.46
N GLU A 153 0.37 -14.29 15.74
CA GLU A 153 0.53 -15.51 16.56
C GLU A 153 1.61 -16.44 16.00
N GLU A 154 1.61 -16.68 14.69
CA GLU A 154 2.58 -17.59 14.06
C GLU A 154 4.00 -17.02 14.07
N ILE A 155 4.16 -15.71 13.85
CA ILE A 155 5.45 -15.00 13.91
C ILE A 155 6.01 -15.08 15.34
N GLU A 156 5.19 -14.76 16.35
CA GLU A 156 5.57 -14.85 17.77
C GLU A 156 5.95 -16.29 18.16
N SER A 157 5.15 -17.27 17.76
CA SER A 157 5.40 -18.69 18.07
C SER A 157 6.70 -19.23 17.46
N LYS A 158 7.15 -18.62 16.36
CA LYS A 158 8.38 -18.97 15.64
C LYS A 158 9.56 -18.08 16.00
N SER A 159 9.37 -17.07 16.87
CA SER A 159 10.38 -16.07 17.25
C SER A 159 10.99 -15.36 16.03
N LEU A 160 10.14 -15.01 15.06
CA LEU A 160 10.50 -14.27 13.85
C LEU A 160 10.26 -12.77 13.99
#